data_AF-A0A8T7DPR6-F1
#
_entry.id   AF-A0A8T7DPR6-F1
#
_cell.length_a   1.000
_cell.length_b   1.000
_cell.length_c   1.000
_cell.angle_alpha   90.00
_cell.angle_beta   90.00
_cell.angle_gamma   90.00
#
_symmetry.space_group_name_H-M   'P 1'
#
loop_
_entity.id
_entity.type
_entity.pdbx_description
1 polymer ?
#
loop_
_entity_poly.entity_id
_entity_poly.type
_entity_poly.pdbx_seq_one_letter_code
_entity_poly.pdbx_strand_id
1 'polypeptide(L)' 'PVDYRLIQSGESWKVYDVVIDGMSLVSNYRSSFSGEIRRSGIDGLIKSLQNHNGEG' A
#
# COMPACT_ATOMS: atom_id res chain seq x y z
N PRO A 1 -4.97 -14.15 12.31
CA PRO A 1 -4.04 -13.35 13.16
C PRO A 1 -3.56 -12.12 12.39
N VAL A 2 -3.29 -11.01 13.10
CA VAL A 2 -2.83 -9.76 12.48
C VAL A 2 -1.44 -9.44 12.99
N ASP A 3 -0.47 -9.36 12.08
CA ASP A 3 0.91 -8.99 12.39
C ASP A 3 1.24 -7.63 11.78
N TYR A 4 1.96 -6.81 12.54
CA TYR A 4 2.46 -5.52 12.07
C TYR A 4 3.95 -5.63 11.76
N ARG A 5 4.37 -5.19 10.58
CA ARG A 5 5.79 -5.02 10.25
C ARG A 5 6.16 -3.56 10.44
N LEU A 6 7.18 -3.34 11.27
CA LEU A 6 7.65 -2.01 11.62
C LEU A 6 9.03 -1.76 11.03
N ILE A 7 9.29 -0.51 10.69
CA ILE A 7 10.60 0.00 10.30
C ILE A 7 10.99 1.11 11.26
N GLN A 8 12.27 1.12 11.66
CA GLN A 8 12.79 2.19 12.48
C GLN A 8 13.07 3.42 11.60
N SER A 9 12.50 4.56 11.98
CA SER A 9 12.62 5.84 11.30
C SER A 9 13.14 6.86 12.30
N GLY A 10 14.47 6.99 12.38
CA GLY A 10 15.13 7.78 13.42
C GLY A 10 14.97 7.11 14.79
N GLU A 11 14.37 7.83 15.74
CA GLU A 11 14.14 7.34 17.10
C GLU A 11 12.79 6.61 17.28
N SER A 12 11.96 6.56 16.23
CA SER A 12 10.59 6.01 16.32
C SER A 12 10.38 4.82 15.39
N TRP A 13 9.59 3.85 15.84
CA TRP A 13 9.08 2.78 14.99
C TRP A 13 7.82 3.22 14.24
N LYS A 14 7.78 2.93 12.94
CA LYS A 14 6.62 3.19 12.09
C LYS A 14 6.16 1.88 11.46
N VAL A 15 4.85 1.64 11.45
CA VAL A 15 4.26 0.54 10.71
C VAL A 15 4.40 0.83 9.22
N TYR A 16 4.89 -0.13 8.45
CA TYR A 16 4.96 -0.02 6.99
C TYR A 16 4.12 -1.09 6.27
N ASP A 17 3.76 -2.18 6.95
CA ASP A 17 2.94 -3.25 6.37
C ASP A 17 2.13 -3.95 7.47
N VAL A 18 0.94 -4.41 7.10
CA VAL A 18 0.05 -5.22 7.95
C VAL A 18 -0.14 -6.55 7.24
N VAL A 19 0.05 -7.63 7.99
CA VAL A 19 -0.08 -8.99 7.49
C VAL A 19 -1.31 -9.62 8.14
N ILE A 20 -2.28 -10.02 7.33
CA ILE A 20 -3.52 -10.66 7.77
C ILE A 20 -3.52 -12.08 7.23
N ASP A 21 -3.58 -13.05 8.13
CA ASP A 21 -3.59 -14.49 7.79
C ASP A 21 -2.44 -14.88 6.83
N GLY A 22 -1.26 -14.31 7.08
CA GLY A 22 -0.05 -14.53 6.28
C GLY A 22 0.07 -13.69 5.00
N MET A 23 -0.97 -12.90 4.65
CA MET A 23 -0.98 -12.04 3.45
C MET A 23 -0.62 -10.59 3.79
N SER A 24 0.47 -10.08 3.20
CA SER A 24 0.90 -8.68 3.27
C SER A 24 -0.04 -7.77 2.49
N LEU A 25 -0.61 -6.75 3.13
CA LEU A 25 -1.44 -5.75 2.46
C LEU A 25 -0.64 -4.99 1.41
N VAL A 26 0.61 -4.59 1.71
CA VAL A 26 1.47 -3.91 0.73
C VAL A 26 1.68 -4.77 -0.51
N SER A 27 1.94 -6.07 -0.33
CA SER A 27 2.17 -6.99 -1.46
C SER A 27 0.90 -7.21 -2.29
N ASN A 28 -0.26 -7.31 -1.63
CA ASN A 28 -1.55 -7.44 -2.30
C ASN A 28 -1.84 -6.20 -3.18
N TYR A 29 -1.68 -5.00 -2.61
CA TYR A 29 -1.88 -3.74 -3.35
C TYR A 29 -0.84 -3.54 -4.46
N ARG A 30 0.41 -3.99 -4.27
CA ARG A 30 1.46 -3.84 -5.30
C ARG A 30 1.09 -4.53 -6.61
N SER A 31 0.43 -5.69 -6.57
CA SER A 31 -0.03 -6.37 -7.78
C SER A 31 -1.07 -5.53 -8.54
N SER A 32 -2.08 -5.03 -7.82
CA SER A 32 -3.12 -4.16 -8.37
C SER A 32 -2.57 -2.85 -8.94
N PHE A 33 -1.66 -2.20 -8.22
CA PHE A 33 -0.99 -0.98 -8.67
C PHE A 33 -0.12 -1.23 -9.89
N SER A 34 0.59 -2.36 -9.96
CA SER A 34 1.36 -2.73 -11.15
C SER A 34 0.45 -2.87 -12.38
N GLY A 35 -0.75 -3.44 -12.19
CA GLY A 35 -1.79 -3.50 -13.22
C GLY A 35 -2.27 -2.11 -13.66
N GLU A 36 -2.51 -1.21 -12.71
CA GLU A 36 -2.95 0.17 -13.02
C GLU A 36 -1.87 0.99 -13.71
N ILE A 37 -0.62 0.94 -13.23
CA ILE A 37 0.52 1.59 -13.88
C ILE A 37 0.67 1.13 -15.32
N ARG A 38 0.50 -0.17 -15.58
CA ARG A 38 0.61 -0.73 -16.93
C ARG A 38 -0.51 -0.26 -17.86
N ARG A 39 -1.69 0.09 -17.32
CA ARG A 39 -2.84 0.61 -18.09
C ARG A 39 -2.81 2.13 -18.29
N SER A 40 -2.47 2.87 -17.23
CA SER A 40 -2.74 4.30 -17.11
C SER A 40 -1.50 5.13 -16.76
N GLY A 41 -0.33 4.49 -16.66
CA GLY A 41 0.89 5.13 -16.20
C GLY A 41 0.89 5.47 -14.71
N ILE A 42 1.98 6.07 -14.25
CA ILE A 42 2.13 6.49 -12.85
C ILE A 42 1.12 7.57 -12.44
N ASP A 43 0.80 8.49 -13.36
CA ASP A 43 -0.17 9.56 -13.12
C ASP A 43 -1.59 9.00 -12.93
N GLY A 44 -1.95 7.96 -13.69
CA GLY A 44 -3.22 7.26 -13.52
C GLY A 44 -3.34 6.60 -12.15
N LEU A 45 -2.27 5.96 -11.68
CA LEU A 45 -2.23 5.42 -10.32
C LEU A 45 -2.39 6.52 -9.26
N ILE A 46 -1.66 7.63 -9.38
CA ILE A 46 -1.76 8.76 -8.43
C ILE A 46 -3.19 9.29 -8.37
N LYS A 47 -3.84 9.47 -9.52
CA LYS A 47 -5.24 9.93 -9.60
C LYS A 47 -6.20 8.93 -8.96
N SER A 48 -6.00 7.63 -9.20
CA SER A 48 -6.82 6.59 -8.57
C SER A 48 -6.66 6.58 -7.04
N LEU A 49 -5.45 6.78 -6.53
CA LEU A 49 -5.19 6.88 -5.09
C LEU A 49 -5.83 8.14 -4.48
N GLN A 50 -5.74 9.27 -5.17
CA GLN A 50 -6.39 10.51 -4.73
C GLN A 50 -7.90 10.36 -4.65
N ASN A 51 -8.54 9.73 -5.65
CA ASN A 51 -9.97 9.47 -5.64
C ASN A 51 -10.35 8.55 -4.47
N HIS A 52 -9.64 7.43 -4.29
CA HIS A 52 -9.95 6.48 -3.22
C HIS A 52 -9.78 7.07 -1.81
N ASN A 53 -8.78 7.94 -1.63
CA ASN A 53 -8.54 8.61 -0.34
C ASN A 53 -9.48 9.80 -0.09
N GLY A 54 -10.03 10.42 -1.14
CA GLY A 54 -10.98 11.54 -1.04
C GLY A 54 -12.44 11.12 -0.85
N GLU A 55 -12.74 9.84 -1.06
CA GLU A 55 -14.06 9.23 -0.81
C GLU A 55 -14.23 8.73 0.63
N GLY A 56 -13.20 8.89 1.49
CA GLY A 56 -13.18 8.48 2.90
C GLY A 56 -13.61 9.56 3.88
#